data_AF-A0A2M8HG31-F1
#
_entry.id   AF-A0A2M8HG31-F1
#
_cell.length_a   1.000
_cell.length_b   1.000
_cell.length_c   1.000
_cell.angle_alpha   90.00
_cell.angle_beta   90.00
_cell.angle_gamma   90.00
#
_symmetry.space_group_name_H-M   'P 1'
#
loop_
_entity.id
_entity.type
_entity.pdbx_description
1 polymer ?
#
loop_
_entity_poly.entity_id
_entity_poly.type
_entity_poly.pdbx_seq_one_letter_code
_entity_poly.pdbx_strand_id
1 'polypeptide(L)' 'KPVIDRIYSLVELSKAHEYVDAGHKKGNVVIQILKEEKTKSSKV' A
#
# COMPACT_ATOMS: atom_id res chain seq x y z
N LYS A 1 7.97 -15.72 -9.62
CA LYS A 1 8.12 -14.36 -9.05
C LYS A 1 6.77 -13.93 -8.50
N PRO A 2 6.63 -13.53 -7.23
CA PRO A 2 5.36 -12.98 -6.74
C PRO A 2 5.04 -11.68 -7.49
N VAL A 3 3.81 -11.58 -7.99
CA VAL A 3 3.30 -10.36 -8.65
C VAL A 3 2.62 -9.51 -7.59
N ILE A 4 3.06 -8.25 -7.46
CA ILE A 4 2.39 -7.27 -6.59
C ILE A 4 1.29 -6.62 -7.42
N ASP A 5 0.07 -6.68 -6.89
CA ASP A 5 -1.11 -6.07 -7.50
C ASP A 5 -1.24 -4.62 -7.03
N ARG A 6 -1.28 -4.39 -5.71
CA ARG A 6 -1.42 -3.05 -5.12
C ARG A 6 -0.67 -2.94 -3.81
N ILE A 7 -0.29 -1.70 -3.47
CA ILE A 7 0.32 -1.34 -2.20
C ILE A 7 -0.59 -0.30 -1.55
N TYR A 8 -1.00 -0.57 -0.31
CA TYR A 8 -1.78 0.36 0.51
C TYR A 8 -0.95 0.79 1.72
N SER A 9 -1.13 2.02 2.17
CA SER A 9 -0.57 2.43 3.46
C SER A 9 -1.35 1.82 4.63
N LEU A 10 -0.77 1.81 5.83
CA LEU A 10 -1.47 1.33 7.03
C LEU A 10 -2.80 2.05 7.28
N VAL A 11 -2.89 3.34 6.97
CA VAL A 11 -4.14 4.12 7.12
C VAL A 11 -5.23 3.72 6.12
N GLU A 12 -4.86 3.01 5.06
CA GLU A 12 -5.78 2.54 4.01
C GLU A 12 -6.16 1.07 4.18
N LEU A 13 -5.95 0.49 5.37
CA LEU A 13 -6.24 -0.91 5.65
C LEU A 13 -7.68 -1.31 5.31
N SER A 14 -8.68 -0.46 5.63
CA SER A 14 -10.09 -0.69 5.26
C SER A 14 -10.26 -0.84 3.75
N LYS A 15 -9.65 0.06 2.96
CA LYS A 15 -9.72 0.02 1.49
C LYS A 15 -9.03 -1.22 0.93
N ALA A 16 -7.93 -1.65 1.56
CA ALA A 16 -7.24 -2.87 1.18
C ALA A 16 -8.11 -4.11 1.42
N HIS A 17 -8.83 -4.16 2.55
CA HIS A 17 -9.80 -5.22 2.84
C HIS A 17 -10.95 -5.22 1.83
N GLU A 18 -11.61 -4.08 1.62
CA GLU A 18 -12.70 -3.95 0.64
C GLU A 18 -12.27 -4.41 -0.77
N TYR A 19 -11.05 -4.06 -1.18
CA TYR A 19 -10.51 -4.48 -2.48
C TYR A 19 -10.34 -5.99 -2.61
N VAL A 20 -9.92 -6.66 -1.54
CA VAL A 20 -9.75 -8.12 -1.50
C VAL A 20 -11.11 -8.81 -1.42
N ASP A 21 -12.01 -8.31 -0.57
CA ASP A 21 -13.34 -8.87 -0.36
C ASP A 21 -14.22 -8.76 -1.62
N ALA A 22 -14.05 -7.70 -2.40
CA ALA A 22 -14.70 -7.54 -3.70
C ALA A 22 -14.14 -8.49 -4.79
N GLY A 23 -13.12 -9.31 -4.50
CA GLY A 23 -12.51 -10.23 -5.46
C GLY A 23 -11.68 -9.57 -6.55
N HIS A 24 -11.31 -8.29 -6.40
CA HIS A 24 -10.57 -7.54 -7.41
C HIS A 24 -9.07 -7.87 -7.48
N LYS A 25 -8.57 -8.61 -6.49
CA LYS A 25 -7.15 -8.95 -6.32
C LYS A 25 -6.64 -9.89 -7.40
N LYS A 26 -5.67 -9.44 -8.21
CA LYS A 26 -4.98 -10.23 -9.27
C LYS A 26 -3.59 -10.74 -8.87
N GLY A 27 -3.15 -10.41 -7.66
CA GLY A 27 -1.82 -10.72 -7.13
C GLY A 27 -1.68 -10.30 -5.66
N ASN A 28 -0.47 -10.19 -5.15
CA ASN A 28 -0.25 -9.84 -3.74
C ASN A 28 -0.61 -8.37 -3.47
N VAL A 29 -1.36 -8.14 -2.40
CA VAL A 29 -1.74 -6.83 -1.91
C VAL A 29 -0.88 -6.63 -0.69
N VAL A 30 -0.09 -5.57 -0.68
CA VAL A 30 0.93 -5.33 0.34
C VAL A 30 0.48 -4.13 1.16
N ILE A 31 0.61 -4.24 2.48
CA ILE A 31 0.39 -3.12 3.39
C ILE A 31 1.74 -2.55 3.79
N GLN A 32 1.97 -1.28 3.48
CA GLN A 32 3.15 -0.55 3.88
C GLN A 32 2.94 0.02 5.29
N ILE A 33 3.69 -0.53 6.25
CA ILE A 33 3.62 -0.15 7.67
C ILE A 33 4.51 1.06 7.99
N LEU A 34 5.67 1.15 7.33
CA LEU A 34 6.61 2.25 7.51
C LEU A 34 6.55 3.17 6.28
N LYS A 35 6.24 4.44 6.52
CA LYS A 35 6.40 5.48 5.51
C LYS A 35 7.84 5.96 5.60
N GLU A 36 8.60 5.86 4.51
CA GLU A 36 9.85 6.61 4.42
C GLU A 36 9.47 8.09 4.38
N GLU A 37 9.61 8.75 5.53
CA GLU A 37 9.59 10.19 5.64
C GLU A 37 10.71 10.71 4.74
N LYS A 38 10.38 11.10 3.50
CA LYS A 38 11.29 11.91 2.70
C LYS A 38 11.50 13.19 3.49
N THR A 39 12.57 13.23 4.26
CA THR A 39 13.12 14.45 4.85
C THR A 39 13.10 15.47 3.74
N LYS A 40 12.22 16.48 3.86
CA LYS A 40 12.08 17.55 2.89
C LYS A 40 13.38 18.36 2.92
N SER A 41 14.40 17.87 2.22
CA SER A 41 15.63 18.58 1.91
C SER A 41 15.35 19.51 0.73
N SER A 42 14.60 20.56 1.00
CA SER A 42 14.53 21.79 0.20
C SER A 42 14.34 22.93 1.20
N LYS A 43 15.42 23.32 1.88
CA LYS A 43 16.32 24.41 1.49
C LYS A 43 15.75 25.76 1.96
N VAL A 44 16.24 26.14 3.14
CA VAL A 44 16.41 27.55 3.54
C VAL A 44 17.25 28.28 2.49
#